data_AF-A0A212JXS6-F1
#
_entry.id   AF-A0A212JXS6-F1
#
_cell.length_a   1.000
_cell.length_b   1.000
_cell.length_c   1.000
_cell.angle_alpha   90.00
_cell.angle_beta   90.00
_cell.angle_gamma   90.00
#
_symmetry.space_group_name_H-M   'P 1'
#
loop_
_entity.id
_entity.type
_entity.pdbx_description
1 polymer ?
#
loop_
_entity_poly.entity_id
_entity_poly.type
_entity_poly.pdbx_seq_one_letter_code
_entity_poly.pdbx_strand_id
1 'polypeptide(L)'
;MINRTSIFLLLLIFSHTFSYGQDIYGAKRKSWLEKAEANKPVLIVTEKKPLQQVEMVKDPDAFQGWKAMRIGAIEDLYKESFKSKVIVDFGEHITGSFSFSVGILANTPDAPLRFKLTFGEVPSEVVTPFDPFPAGSLSRAWLQDEVMTVMTFPAVVTIPRRVSFRYVKIELLANSSYDFNISGMSCKAVTSASSTPEPLLNTTPQIFKDIDRVGLHTLKECMQTVYEDGPKRDQRLWLGDLYLEALANYESFRQNNLTKRCLYLLAALSQPEGWLHGTVFEVPEPHPQSGQKLLDYSFLFTVSLKDYLKATNDRETVDDLWPVAKKQVDIVKNYLQDNGLMDFKRANREWWIFFDWKDNFHREVSLQGISIFALRETYELAKQLNRESEVAELPALIKKMTKAAQKNYYNPKSGFYTGLLNDQISYASQVWMVLGGVPTKAQAQRALNALPVTENVCYPGGPYMYHYYVQALIDSDLPDEARKVVENYWGGMLKKGADTFWEVYDPQDEFRSPYNFYPMNSYCHAWSCTPVYFIRKYPEIFQK
;
A
#
# COMPACT_ATOMS: atom_id res chain seq x y z
N MET A 1 25.77 39.65 -67.58
CA MET A 1 26.31 38.30 -67.29
C MET A 1 26.56 38.17 -65.79
N ILE A 2 25.57 37.76 -65.00
CA ILE A 2 25.74 37.29 -63.62
C ILE A 2 24.67 36.22 -63.37
N ASN A 3 25.12 35.11 -62.81
CA ASN A 3 24.47 33.80 -62.70
C ASN A 3 23.22 33.78 -61.81
N ARG A 4 22.22 32.99 -62.25
CA ARG A 4 21.16 32.42 -61.42
C ARG A 4 21.70 31.15 -60.75
N THR A 5 21.59 31.06 -59.44
CA THR A 5 21.80 29.81 -58.70
C THR A 5 20.54 29.56 -57.88
N SER A 6 19.68 28.67 -58.38
CA SER A 6 18.51 28.18 -57.66
C SER A 6 18.95 27.08 -56.70
N ILE A 7 18.77 27.29 -55.40
CA ILE A 7 18.97 26.26 -54.37
C ILE A 7 17.65 25.50 -54.22
N PHE A 8 17.64 24.23 -54.63
CA PHE A 8 16.57 23.28 -54.32
C PHE A 8 16.69 22.86 -52.85
N LEU A 9 15.70 23.20 -52.04
CA LEU A 9 15.59 22.69 -50.67
C LEU A 9 14.81 21.35 -50.72
N LEU A 10 15.52 20.24 -50.53
CA LEU A 10 14.90 18.92 -50.35
C LEU A 10 14.40 18.82 -48.90
N LEU A 11 13.09 18.93 -48.68
CA LEU A 11 12.44 18.59 -47.41
C LEU A 11 12.39 17.06 -47.27
N LEU A 12 13.34 16.50 -46.52
CA LEU A 12 13.29 15.13 -46.01
C LEU A 12 12.24 15.06 -44.90
N ILE A 13 11.04 14.58 -45.25
CA ILE A 13 10.02 14.18 -44.28
C ILE A 13 10.51 12.87 -43.65
N PHE A 14 11.09 12.95 -42.45
CA PHE A 14 11.31 11.79 -41.60
C PHE A 14 9.95 11.33 -41.05
N SER A 15 9.30 10.39 -41.74
CA SER A 15 8.23 9.60 -41.16
C SER A 15 8.84 8.71 -40.05
N HIS A 16 8.73 9.14 -38.81
CA HIS A 16 8.91 8.25 -37.66
C HIS A 16 7.72 7.30 -37.62
N THR A 17 7.82 6.19 -38.34
CA THR A 17 6.96 5.03 -38.10
C THR A 17 7.35 4.44 -36.75
N PHE A 18 6.70 4.91 -35.68
CA PHE A 18 6.57 4.11 -34.48
C PHE A 18 5.87 2.82 -34.90
N SER A 19 6.63 1.73 -35.01
CA SER A 19 6.06 0.39 -35.05
C SER A 19 5.41 0.18 -33.68
N TYR A 20 4.13 0.54 -33.55
CA TYR A 20 3.32 0.06 -32.45
C TYR A 20 3.32 -1.47 -32.57
N GLY A 21 3.98 -2.14 -31.63
CA GLY A 21 3.85 -3.57 -31.48
C GLY A 21 2.35 -3.89 -31.40
N GLN A 22 1.93 -4.95 -32.08
CA GLN A 22 0.55 -5.43 -32.01
C GLN A 22 0.18 -5.67 -30.54
N ASP A 23 -0.88 -5.02 -30.06
CA ASP A 23 -1.39 -5.21 -28.69
C ASP A 23 -1.75 -6.68 -28.47
N ILE A 24 -0.93 -7.39 -27.69
CA ILE A 24 -1.01 -8.85 -27.59
C ILE A 24 -2.25 -9.34 -26.86
N TYR A 25 -2.91 -8.47 -26.08
CA TYR A 25 -4.14 -8.78 -25.36
C TYR A 25 -5.36 -8.02 -25.88
N GLY A 26 -5.25 -7.28 -26.99
CA GLY A 26 -6.32 -6.41 -27.48
C GLY A 26 -7.69 -7.10 -27.61
N ALA A 27 -7.71 -8.36 -28.05
CA ALA A 27 -8.93 -9.16 -28.17
C ALA A 27 -9.57 -9.57 -26.82
N LYS A 28 -8.79 -9.59 -25.73
CA LYS A 28 -9.24 -9.99 -24.39
C LYS A 28 -9.63 -8.82 -23.48
N ARG A 29 -9.02 -7.65 -23.67
CA ARG A 29 -9.14 -6.48 -22.77
C ARG A 29 -10.59 -6.11 -22.45
N LYS A 30 -11.47 -6.06 -23.46
CA LYS A 30 -12.90 -5.74 -23.27
C LYS A 30 -13.55 -6.73 -22.30
N SER A 31 -13.38 -8.03 -22.54
CA SER A 31 -13.96 -9.07 -21.66
C SER A 31 -13.39 -9.02 -20.25
N TRP A 32 -12.10 -8.68 -20.09
CA TRP A 32 -11.47 -8.55 -18.78
C TRP A 32 -12.00 -7.34 -18.02
N LEU A 33 -12.24 -6.20 -18.68
CA LEU A 33 -12.90 -5.05 -18.06
C LEU A 33 -14.34 -5.36 -17.66
N GLU A 34 -15.09 -6.08 -18.50
CA GLU A 34 -16.45 -6.53 -18.17
C GLU A 34 -16.45 -7.47 -16.96
N LYS A 35 -15.50 -8.41 -16.88
CA LYS A 35 -15.33 -9.30 -15.71
C LYS A 35 -14.91 -8.53 -14.46
N ALA A 36 -14.02 -7.54 -14.59
CA ALA A 36 -13.67 -6.66 -13.49
C ALA A 36 -14.90 -5.91 -12.97
N GLU A 37 -15.72 -5.37 -13.87
CA GLU A 37 -16.93 -4.64 -13.51
C GLU A 37 -18.01 -5.51 -12.88
N ALA A 38 -18.22 -6.71 -13.40
CA ALA A 38 -19.13 -7.69 -12.79
C ALA A 38 -18.73 -8.10 -11.36
N ASN A 39 -17.47 -7.93 -10.98
CA ASN A 39 -16.94 -8.22 -9.65
C ASN A 39 -16.75 -6.98 -8.77
N LYS A 40 -17.28 -5.81 -9.19
CA LYS A 40 -17.27 -4.59 -8.37
C LYS A 40 -18.15 -4.78 -7.13
N PRO A 41 -17.61 -4.65 -5.90
CA PRO A 41 -18.44 -4.76 -4.72
C PRO A 41 -19.33 -3.51 -4.58
N VAL A 42 -20.46 -3.70 -3.90
CA VAL A 42 -21.27 -2.59 -3.39
C VAL A 42 -20.72 -2.20 -2.02
N LEU A 43 -20.45 -0.91 -1.82
CA LEU A 43 -19.96 -0.40 -0.54
C LEU A 43 -21.08 -0.41 0.50
N ILE A 44 -20.77 -0.91 1.68
CA ILE A 44 -21.60 -0.77 2.88
C ILE A 44 -21.42 0.64 3.42
N VAL A 45 -22.53 1.28 3.77
CA VAL A 45 -22.53 2.61 4.37
C VAL A 45 -22.96 2.50 5.83
N THR A 46 -22.14 3.00 6.75
CA THR A 46 -22.47 3.08 8.19
C THR A 46 -22.40 4.53 8.65
N GLU A 47 -23.42 5.03 9.33
CA GLU A 47 -23.35 6.35 9.96
C GLU A 47 -22.51 6.28 11.25
N LYS A 48 -21.47 7.10 11.32
CA LYS A 48 -20.59 7.29 12.48
C LYS A 48 -20.73 8.71 13.00
N LYS A 49 -20.65 8.89 14.32
CA LYS A 49 -20.74 10.21 14.98
C LYS A 49 -19.52 10.41 15.88
N PRO A 50 -19.06 11.66 16.09
CA PRO A 50 -17.98 11.90 17.03
C PRO A 50 -18.39 11.51 18.44
N LEU A 51 -17.44 10.99 19.22
CA LEU A 51 -17.69 10.52 20.58
C LEU A 51 -17.45 11.62 21.61
N GLN A 52 -16.48 12.50 21.36
CA GLN A 52 -16.00 13.43 22.36
C GLN A 52 -15.30 14.64 21.75
N GLN A 53 -15.27 15.72 22.52
CA GLN A 53 -14.39 16.86 22.28
C GLN A 53 -13.00 16.56 22.84
N VAL A 54 -11.97 16.92 22.09
CA VAL A 54 -10.57 16.72 22.50
C VAL A 54 -9.75 18.00 22.30
N GLU A 55 -8.66 18.09 23.04
CA GLU A 55 -7.55 18.98 22.75
C GLU A 55 -6.30 18.16 22.39
N MET A 56 -5.47 18.69 21.50
CA MET A 56 -4.18 18.08 21.20
C MET A 56 -3.11 18.71 22.09
N VAL A 57 -2.53 17.92 22.99
CA VAL A 57 -1.47 18.36 23.91
C VAL A 57 -0.13 17.81 23.46
N LYS A 58 0.93 18.56 23.72
CA LYS A 58 2.30 18.07 23.51
C LYS A 58 2.61 16.98 24.52
N ASP A 59 3.10 15.85 24.04
CA ASP A 59 3.52 14.70 24.85
C ASP A 59 4.70 14.02 24.13
N PRO A 60 5.94 14.12 24.64
CA PRO A 60 7.12 13.53 24.01
C PRO A 60 7.07 12.00 23.86
N ASP A 61 6.25 11.32 24.66
CA ASP A 61 6.11 9.87 24.59
C ASP A 61 5.03 9.43 23.58
N ALA A 62 4.16 10.37 23.18
CA ALA A 62 3.13 10.14 22.17
C ALA A 62 3.72 10.18 20.75
N PHE A 63 3.07 9.46 19.83
CA PHE A 63 3.48 9.42 18.44
C PHE A 63 3.54 10.83 17.85
N GLN A 64 4.71 11.18 17.29
CA GLN A 64 4.97 12.50 16.70
C GLN A 64 4.75 13.67 17.68
N GLY A 65 4.85 13.41 18.99
CA GLY A 65 4.83 14.43 20.03
C GLY A 65 3.45 14.97 20.41
N TRP A 66 2.35 14.36 19.94
CA TRP A 66 0.99 14.87 20.17
C TRP A 66 0.03 13.80 20.66
N LYS A 67 -0.72 14.15 21.70
CA LYS A 67 -1.74 13.29 22.31
C LYS A 67 -3.10 13.98 22.31
N ALA A 68 -4.15 13.25 21.95
CA ALA A 68 -5.53 13.70 22.11
C ALA A 68 -5.98 13.51 23.57
N MET A 69 -6.40 14.58 24.23
CA MET A 69 -6.94 14.58 25.59
C MET A 69 -8.41 14.97 25.56
N ARG A 70 -9.27 14.17 26.19
CA ARG A 70 -10.71 14.46 26.29
C ARG A 70 -10.95 15.72 27.12
N ILE A 71 -11.75 16.65 26.59
CA ILE A 71 -12.14 17.89 27.28
C ILE A 71 -13.64 18.03 27.53
N GLY A 72 -14.49 17.25 26.85
CA GLY A 72 -15.94 17.35 27.00
C GLY A 72 -16.73 16.28 26.25
N ALA A 73 -18.02 16.19 26.54
CA ALA A 73 -18.95 15.35 25.77
C ALA A 73 -19.31 16.03 24.45
N ILE A 74 -19.70 15.25 23.44
CA ILE A 74 -20.07 15.82 22.14
C ILE A 74 -21.42 16.55 22.21
N GLU A 75 -22.31 16.13 23.10
CA GLU A 75 -23.63 16.71 23.31
C GLU A 75 -23.58 18.14 23.84
N ASP A 76 -22.52 18.50 24.56
CA ASP A 76 -22.32 19.85 25.09
C ASP A 76 -22.04 20.83 23.94
N LEU A 77 -21.16 20.44 23.01
CA LEU A 77 -20.88 21.20 21.78
C LEU A 77 -22.15 21.46 20.97
N TYR A 78 -23.07 20.50 20.93
CA TYR A 78 -24.33 20.62 20.19
C TYR A 78 -25.35 21.58 20.79
N LYS A 79 -25.11 22.08 22.01
CA LYS A 79 -26.02 22.99 22.71
C LYS A 79 -25.41 24.36 22.95
N GLU A 80 -24.08 24.46 22.90
CA GLU A 80 -23.34 25.67 23.22
C GLU A 80 -23.07 26.53 22.00
N SER A 81 -22.94 27.84 22.24
CA SER A 81 -22.52 28.79 21.22
C SER A 81 -21.13 28.43 20.67
N PHE A 82 -21.01 28.27 19.35
CA PHE A 82 -19.72 27.98 18.72
C PHE A 82 -18.90 29.27 18.57
N LYS A 83 -17.80 29.40 19.32
CA LYS A 83 -17.04 30.66 19.38
C LYS A 83 -15.89 30.77 18.37
N SER A 84 -15.05 29.74 18.26
CA SER A 84 -13.86 29.85 17.40
C SER A 84 -13.39 28.53 16.82
N LYS A 85 -13.15 27.50 17.65
CA LYS A 85 -12.61 26.22 17.20
C LYS A 85 -13.02 25.06 18.09
N VAL A 86 -13.08 23.88 17.52
CA VAL A 86 -13.19 22.61 18.25
C VAL A 86 -12.38 21.53 17.53
N ILE A 87 -11.89 20.56 18.27
CA ILE A 87 -11.40 19.30 17.72
C ILE A 87 -12.25 18.18 18.31
N VAL A 88 -12.73 17.28 17.45
CA VAL A 88 -13.53 16.13 17.86
C VAL A 88 -12.84 14.84 17.48
N ASP A 89 -13.03 13.82 18.32
CA ASP A 89 -12.52 12.47 18.14
C ASP A 89 -13.68 11.52 17.86
N PHE A 90 -13.61 10.81 16.72
CA PHE A 90 -14.57 9.77 16.36
C PHE A 90 -14.30 8.42 17.04
N GLY A 91 -13.17 8.29 17.74
CA GLY A 91 -12.78 7.10 18.51
C GLY A 91 -12.08 6.02 17.70
N GLU A 92 -12.27 6.02 16.38
CA GLU A 92 -11.64 5.12 15.42
C GLU A 92 -11.35 5.88 14.11
N HIS A 93 -10.40 5.37 13.33
CA HIS A 93 -10.19 5.74 11.94
C HIS A 93 -11.39 5.37 11.06
N ILE A 94 -11.80 6.29 10.17
CA ILE A 94 -13.00 6.18 9.35
C ILE A 94 -12.74 6.80 7.97
N THR A 95 -13.20 6.11 6.93
CA THR A 95 -13.20 6.60 5.55
C THR A 95 -14.62 6.81 5.04
N GLY A 96 -14.97 8.02 4.61
CA GLY A 96 -16.35 8.32 4.19
C GLY A 96 -16.66 9.77 3.83
N SER A 97 -17.94 10.09 3.75
CA SER A 97 -18.45 11.45 3.53
C SER A 97 -18.83 12.11 4.85
N PHE A 98 -18.14 13.19 5.22
CA PHE A 98 -18.39 13.94 6.44
C PHE A 98 -19.46 15.02 6.25
N SER A 99 -20.35 15.14 7.23
CA SER A 99 -21.39 16.17 7.31
C SER A 99 -21.42 16.80 8.70
N PHE A 100 -21.73 18.09 8.76
CA PHE A 100 -22.04 18.78 10.01
C PHE A 100 -23.26 19.68 9.85
N SER A 101 -23.94 19.96 10.94
CA SER A 101 -25.14 20.79 11.00
C SER A 101 -24.85 22.08 11.76
N VAL A 102 -25.43 23.17 11.30
CA VAL A 102 -25.38 24.48 11.95
C VAL A 102 -26.80 24.86 12.39
N GLY A 103 -26.97 25.14 13.68
CA GLY A 103 -28.20 25.68 14.24
C GLY A 103 -28.05 27.16 14.62
N ILE A 104 -29.17 27.87 14.71
CA ILE A 104 -29.21 29.27 15.17
C ILE A 104 -29.74 29.30 16.59
N LEU A 105 -29.00 29.94 17.49
CA LEU A 105 -29.35 30.07 18.91
C LEU A 105 -30.03 31.41 19.20
N ALA A 106 -29.52 32.51 18.62
CA ALA A 106 -30.08 33.84 18.84
C ALA A 106 -29.75 34.81 17.70
N ASN A 107 -30.60 35.83 17.55
CA ASN A 107 -30.55 36.87 16.51
C ASN A 107 -30.75 36.33 15.08
N THR A 108 -30.98 37.26 14.14
CA THR A 108 -31.22 36.92 12.73
C THR A 108 -29.89 36.78 12.00
N PRO A 109 -29.63 35.67 11.27
CA PRO A 109 -28.46 35.56 10.42
C PRO A 109 -28.47 36.61 9.30
N ASP A 110 -27.53 37.54 9.36
CA ASP A 110 -27.37 38.66 8.41
C ASP A 110 -26.14 38.50 7.48
N ALA A 111 -25.30 37.48 7.74
CA ALA A 111 -24.08 37.20 7.00
C ALA A 111 -23.77 35.69 6.97
N PRO A 112 -22.99 35.20 5.99
CA PRO A 112 -22.54 33.80 5.94
C PRO A 112 -21.57 33.44 7.07
N LEU A 113 -21.49 32.15 7.39
CA LEU A 113 -20.43 31.60 8.24
C LEU A 113 -19.36 30.98 7.36
N ARG A 114 -18.08 31.20 7.70
CA ARG A 114 -16.95 30.63 6.97
C ARG A 114 -16.15 29.72 7.88
N PHE A 115 -15.96 28.48 7.49
CA PHE A 115 -15.24 27.47 8.28
C PHE A 115 -13.98 26.99 7.55
N LYS A 116 -12.95 26.62 8.32
CA LYS A 116 -11.89 25.70 7.90
C LYS A 116 -12.08 24.38 8.62
N LEU A 117 -12.12 23.29 7.88
CA LEU A 117 -12.10 21.94 8.40
C LEU A 117 -10.72 21.34 8.13
N THR A 118 -10.17 20.59 9.07
CA THR A 118 -8.92 19.84 8.90
C THR A 118 -9.12 18.45 9.46
N PHE A 119 -8.88 17.44 8.63
CA PHE A 119 -9.07 16.03 8.94
C PHE A 119 -7.71 15.37 9.18
N GLY A 120 -7.57 14.67 10.30
CA GLY A 120 -6.34 13.96 10.65
C GLY A 120 -6.61 12.51 11.02
N GLU A 121 -5.78 11.59 10.52
CA GLU A 121 -5.74 10.19 10.94
C GLU A 121 -5.05 10.07 12.30
N VAL A 122 -4.00 10.86 12.52
CA VAL A 122 -3.28 10.95 13.81
C VAL A 122 -3.36 12.35 14.45
N PRO A 123 -3.15 12.48 15.78
CA PRO A 123 -3.25 13.76 16.50
C PRO A 123 -2.41 14.91 15.89
N SER A 124 -1.21 14.61 15.40
CA SER A 124 -0.27 15.60 14.87
C SER A 124 -0.80 16.30 13.60
N GLU A 125 -1.63 15.65 12.80
CA GLU A 125 -2.13 16.19 11.53
C GLU A 125 -3.07 17.39 11.72
N VAL A 126 -3.83 17.45 12.81
CA VAL A 126 -4.78 18.56 13.04
C VAL A 126 -4.15 19.77 13.73
N VAL A 127 -2.89 19.68 14.16
CA VAL A 127 -2.13 20.77 14.79
C VAL A 127 -0.93 21.23 13.99
N THR A 128 -0.47 20.43 13.04
CA THR A 128 0.64 20.78 12.15
C THR A 128 0.11 21.66 11.00
N PRO A 129 0.64 22.88 10.82
CA PRO A 129 0.28 23.70 9.67
C PRO A 129 0.65 23.00 8.37
N PHE A 130 -0.30 22.91 7.44
CA PHE A 130 -0.06 22.35 6.12
C PHE A 130 0.62 23.33 5.16
N ASP A 131 0.63 24.63 5.51
CA ASP A 131 1.16 25.71 4.70
C ASP A 131 2.18 26.56 5.47
N PRO A 132 3.27 27.02 4.81
CA PRO A 132 3.64 26.74 3.42
C PRO A 132 4.01 25.27 3.22
N PHE A 133 3.45 24.64 2.17
CA PHE A 133 3.71 23.24 1.88
C PHE A 133 5.16 23.05 1.41
N PRO A 134 5.93 22.12 2.02
CA PRO A 134 7.30 21.89 1.62
C PRO A 134 7.39 21.33 0.19
N ALA A 135 8.54 21.54 -0.46
CA ALA A 135 8.80 20.91 -1.75
C ALA A 135 8.87 19.37 -1.59
N GLY A 136 8.09 18.67 -2.39
CA GLY A 136 7.99 17.21 -2.33
C GLY A 136 7.50 16.63 -3.66
N SER A 137 7.50 15.29 -3.74
CA SER A 137 7.06 14.55 -4.93
C SER A 137 5.54 14.43 -5.04
N LEU A 138 4.80 14.68 -3.95
CA LEU A 138 3.35 14.56 -3.88
C LEU A 138 2.65 15.92 -3.86
N SER A 139 1.41 15.94 -4.34
CA SER A 139 0.57 17.13 -4.34
C SER A 139 0.05 17.47 -2.95
N ARG A 140 0.10 18.75 -2.57
CA ARG A 140 -0.55 19.34 -1.38
C ARG A 140 -2.05 19.00 -1.28
N ALA A 141 -2.71 18.73 -2.40
CA ALA A 141 -4.14 18.43 -2.46
C ALA A 141 -4.55 17.09 -1.82
N TRP A 142 -3.58 16.24 -1.46
CA TRP A 142 -3.82 15.03 -0.66
C TRP A 142 -4.04 15.32 0.82
N LEU A 143 -3.48 16.42 1.35
CA LEU A 143 -3.81 16.85 2.70
C LEU A 143 -5.28 17.30 2.74
N GLN A 144 -6.00 16.82 3.75
CA GLN A 144 -7.44 16.95 3.82
C GLN A 144 -7.82 18.16 4.70
N ASP A 145 -7.77 19.34 4.09
CA ASP A 145 -8.37 20.56 4.65
C ASP A 145 -9.32 21.22 3.65
N GLU A 146 -10.46 21.69 4.15
CA GLU A 146 -11.53 22.26 3.34
C GLU A 146 -11.93 23.62 3.90
N VAL A 147 -12.03 24.63 3.05
CA VAL A 147 -12.57 25.94 3.42
C VAL A 147 -13.93 26.12 2.76
N MET A 148 -14.95 26.38 3.56
CA MET A 148 -16.32 26.47 3.08
C MET A 148 -17.08 27.64 3.67
N THR A 149 -18.04 28.14 2.90
CA THR A 149 -18.92 29.23 3.29
C THR A 149 -20.36 28.71 3.31
N VAL A 150 -21.01 28.80 4.46
CA VAL A 150 -22.41 28.42 4.67
C VAL A 150 -23.27 29.66 4.50
N MET A 151 -24.12 29.65 3.45
CA MET A 151 -24.86 30.84 3.01
C MET A 151 -26.24 30.98 3.64
N THR A 152 -26.84 29.87 4.09
CA THR A 152 -28.21 29.82 4.61
C THR A 152 -28.25 29.01 5.89
N PHE A 153 -29.20 29.31 6.78
CA PHE A 153 -29.31 28.69 8.10
C PHE A 153 -30.78 28.41 8.47
N PRO A 154 -31.05 27.35 9.26
CA PRO A 154 -30.14 26.28 9.64
C PRO A 154 -29.69 25.47 8.41
N ALA A 155 -28.54 24.81 8.49
CA ALA A 155 -27.97 24.06 7.38
C ALA A 155 -27.39 22.72 7.80
N VAL A 156 -27.47 21.75 6.90
CA VAL A 156 -26.65 20.53 6.91
C VAL A 156 -25.67 20.63 5.76
N VAL A 157 -24.39 20.64 6.08
CA VAL A 157 -23.30 20.80 5.12
C VAL A 157 -22.55 19.49 4.99
N THR A 158 -22.34 19.04 3.77
CA THR A 158 -21.56 17.83 3.46
C THR A 158 -20.35 18.23 2.65
N ILE A 159 -19.17 17.77 3.03
CA ILE A 159 -17.96 18.03 2.24
C ILE A 159 -18.04 17.25 0.90
N PRO A 160 -17.53 17.82 -0.20
CA PRO A 160 -17.74 17.25 -1.53
C PRO A 160 -16.89 16.00 -1.82
N ARG A 161 -15.81 15.78 -1.06
CA ARG A 161 -14.88 14.66 -1.26
C ARG A 161 -15.02 13.59 -0.17
N ARG A 162 -14.67 12.35 -0.50
CA ARG A 162 -14.40 11.31 0.51
C ARG A 162 -13.14 11.70 1.28
N VAL A 163 -13.18 11.53 2.59
CA VAL A 163 -12.06 11.78 3.50
C VAL A 163 -11.77 10.54 4.34
N SER A 164 -10.55 10.43 4.85
CA SER A 164 -10.12 9.37 5.75
C SER A 164 -9.46 9.94 7.00
N PHE A 165 -10.01 9.71 8.18
CA PHE A 165 -9.65 10.43 9.40
C PHE A 165 -10.15 9.76 10.67
N ARG A 166 -9.62 10.20 11.81
CA ARG A 166 -10.22 9.99 13.14
C ARG A 166 -10.61 11.31 13.80
N TYR A 167 -9.79 12.33 13.61
CA TYR A 167 -9.95 13.64 14.21
C TYR A 167 -10.44 14.65 13.18
N VAL A 168 -11.35 15.53 13.61
CA VAL A 168 -11.79 16.67 12.80
C VAL A 168 -11.59 17.95 13.62
N LYS A 169 -10.82 18.87 13.07
CA LYS A 169 -10.71 20.24 13.57
C LYS A 169 -11.61 21.14 12.76
N ILE A 170 -12.48 21.89 13.42
CA ILE A 170 -13.37 22.88 12.81
C ILE A 170 -13.01 24.25 13.37
N GLU A 171 -12.74 25.21 12.49
CA GLU A 171 -12.36 26.58 12.84
C GLU A 171 -13.29 27.59 12.15
N LEU A 172 -13.81 28.55 12.91
CA LEU A 172 -14.53 29.71 12.38
C LEU A 172 -13.52 30.73 11.86
N LEU A 173 -13.63 31.10 10.59
CA LEU A 173 -12.74 32.04 9.91
C LEU A 173 -13.29 33.47 9.84
N ALA A 174 -14.57 33.67 10.14
CA ALA A 174 -15.23 34.96 10.09
C ALA A 174 -16.23 35.11 11.25
N ASN A 175 -16.23 36.26 11.91
CA ASN A 175 -17.13 36.54 13.03
C ASN A 175 -18.58 36.71 12.55
N SER A 176 -19.55 36.33 13.40
CA SER A 176 -20.98 36.57 13.21
C SER A 176 -21.52 37.61 14.20
N SER A 177 -22.58 38.32 13.82
CA SER A 177 -23.36 39.21 14.72
C SER A 177 -24.46 38.45 15.49
N TYR A 178 -24.73 37.21 15.08
CA TYR A 178 -25.75 36.31 15.61
C TYR A 178 -25.09 35.07 16.25
N ASP A 179 -25.83 34.44 17.17
CA ASP A 179 -25.34 33.27 17.91
C ASP A 179 -25.81 31.98 17.24
N PHE A 180 -24.88 31.03 17.11
CA PHE A 180 -25.10 29.77 16.41
C PHE A 180 -24.30 28.66 17.10
N ASN A 181 -24.64 27.41 16.78
CA ASN A 181 -23.89 26.24 17.21
C ASN A 181 -23.58 25.31 16.04
N ILE A 182 -22.60 24.42 16.24
CA ILE A 182 -22.55 23.16 15.49
C ILE A 182 -23.57 22.26 16.17
N SER A 183 -24.67 21.91 15.50
CA SER A 183 -25.80 21.18 16.11
C SER A 183 -25.80 19.68 15.85
N GLY A 184 -24.85 19.19 15.05
CA GLY A 184 -24.69 17.78 14.74
C GLY A 184 -23.49 17.52 13.84
N MET A 185 -22.92 16.33 13.93
CA MET A 185 -21.87 15.83 13.04
C MET A 185 -22.07 14.36 12.77
N SER A 186 -21.79 13.93 11.54
CA SER A 186 -21.74 12.52 11.18
C SER A 186 -20.79 12.27 10.01
N CYS A 187 -20.35 11.03 9.87
CA CYS A 187 -19.67 10.53 8.70
C CYS A 187 -20.40 9.30 8.17
N LYS A 188 -20.71 9.29 6.88
CA LYS A 188 -21.15 8.08 6.18
C LYS A 188 -19.91 7.28 5.81
N ALA A 189 -19.47 6.42 6.74
CA ALA A 189 -18.32 5.53 6.59
C ALA A 189 -18.61 4.47 5.52
N VAL A 190 -17.62 4.16 4.68
CA VAL A 190 -17.76 3.22 3.56
C VAL A 190 -16.66 2.18 3.51
N THR A 191 -17.04 0.94 3.20
CA THR A 191 -16.12 -0.19 2.95
C THR A 191 -16.84 -1.26 2.14
N SER A 192 -16.10 -2.06 1.37
CA SER A 192 -16.65 -3.28 0.78
C SER A 192 -16.56 -4.47 1.73
N ALA A 193 -15.80 -4.39 2.83
CA ALA A 193 -15.67 -5.48 3.79
C ALA A 193 -16.97 -5.67 4.60
N SER A 194 -17.70 -6.75 4.29
CA SER A 194 -19.06 -7.04 4.73
C SER A 194 -19.17 -8.20 5.71
N SER A 195 -18.17 -9.07 5.74
CA SER A 195 -18.13 -10.22 6.63
C SER A 195 -17.42 -9.88 7.95
N THR A 196 -17.72 -10.66 8.98
CA THR A 196 -16.92 -10.67 10.21
C THR A 196 -16.00 -11.88 10.15
N PRO A 197 -14.67 -11.70 10.26
CA PRO A 197 -13.73 -12.82 10.30
C PRO A 197 -13.97 -13.73 11.51
N GLU A 198 -13.65 -15.01 11.36
CA GLU A 198 -13.71 -15.97 12.46
C GLU A 198 -12.86 -15.50 13.66
N PRO A 199 -13.31 -15.76 14.90
CA PRO A 199 -12.55 -15.39 16.09
C PRO A 199 -11.24 -16.18 16.17
N LEU A 200 -10.20 -15.56 16.72
CA LEU A 200 -8.95 -16.25 17.06
C LEU A 200 -9.17 -17.25 18.21
N LEU A 201 -8.23 -18.18 18.39
CA LEU A 201 -8.26 -19.12 19.52
C LEU A 201 -8.29 -18.38 20.85
N ASN A 202 -9.02 -18.93 21.83
CA ASN A 202 -9.13 -18.35 23.17
C ASN A 202 -7.76 -18.15 23.84
N THR A 203 -6.81 -19.04 23.55
CA THR A 203 -5.41 -19.03 24.03
C THR A 203 -4.55 -17.92 23.43
N THR A 204 -5.02 -17.24 22.38
CA THR A 204 -4.22 -16.21 21.70
C THR A 204 -3.80 -15.12 22.68
N PRO A 205 -2.49 -14.81 22.79
CA PRO A 205 -2.02 -13.72 23.63
C PRO A 205 -2.65 -12.38 23.25
N GLN A 206 -2.90 -11.53 24.24
CA GLN A 206 -3.64 -10.28 24.06
C GLN A 206 -2.99 -9.36 23.00
N ILE A 207 -1.66 -9.28 22.98
CA ILE A 207 -0.93 -8.47 21.99
C ILE A 207 -1.25 -8.89 20.55
N PHE A 208 -1.36 -10.20 20.26
CA PHE A 208 -1.70 -10.67 18.91
C PHE A 208 -3.20 -10.50 18.60
N LYS A 209 -4.09 -10.57 19.61
CA LYS A 209 -5.50 -10.17 19.42
C LYS A 209 -5.61 -8.71 19.03
N ASP A 210 -4.84 -7.83 19.66
CA ASP A 210 -4.85 -6.40 19.37
C ASP A 210 -4.22 -6.07 18.01
N ILE A 211 -3.12 -6.75 17.66
CA ILE A 211 -2.48 -6.62 16.34
C ILE A 211 -3.44 -7.08 15.24
N ASP A 212 -4.08 -8.24 15.41
CA ASP A 212 -5.06 -8.75 14.45
C ASP A 212 -6.25 -7.79 14.30
N ARG A 213 -6.81 -7.29 15.41
CA ARG A 213 -7.92 -6.32 15.39
C ARG A 213 -7.57 -5.05 14.61
N VAL A 214 -6.41 -4.45 14.87
CA VAL A 214 -5.96 -3.23 14.15
C VAL A 214 -5.63 -3.53 12.70
N GLY A 215 -5.04 -4.70 12.42
CA GLY A 215 -4.78 -5.14 11.05
C GLY A 215 -6.07 -5.34 10.25
N LEU A 216 -7.08 -5.99 10.84
CA LEU A 216 -8.41 -6.14 10.23
C LEU A 216 -9.07 -4.79 9.96
N HIS A 217 -8.92 -3.84 10.89
CA HIS A 217 -9.44 -2.50 10.71
C HIS A 217 -8.75 -1.77 9.55
N THR A 218 -7.43 -1.88 9.46
CA THR A 218 -6.63 -1.33 8.36
C THR A 218 -7.08 -1.89 7.01
N LEU A 219 -7.20 -3.23 6.92
CA LEU A 219 -7.65 -3.89 5.70
C LEU A 219 -9.08 -3.48 5.32
N LYS A 220 -9.99 -3.40 6.28
CA LYS A 220 -11.38 -2.97 6.07
C LYS A 220 -11.44 -1.56 5.46
N GLU A 221 -10.68 -0.61 5.98
CA GLU A 221 -10.69 0.78 5.50
C GLU A 221 -10.10 0.90 4.08
N CYS A 222 -9.12 0.06 3.74
CA CYS A 222 -8.52 -0.05 2.41
C CYS A 222 -9.35 -0.87 1.40
N MET A 223 -10.25 -1.74 1.87
CA MET A 223 -11.17 -2.50 1.02
C MET A 223 -12.34 -1.62 0.56
N GLN A 224 -12.22 -1.08 -0.65
CA GLN A 224 -13.21 -0.21 -1.29
C GLN A 224 -13.74 -0.90 -2.56
N THR A 225 -13.97 -0.17 -3.65
CA THR A 225 -14.33 -0.76 -4.95
C THR A 225 -13.15 -1.42 -5.66
N VAL A 226 -11.93 -1.11 -5.20
CA VAL A 226 -10.69 -1.86 -5.39
C VAL A 226 -10.02 -2.04 -4.03
N TYR A 227 -8.92 -2.81 -3.99
CA TYR A 227 -7.95 -2.68 -2.91
C TYR A 227 -7.21 -1.35 -3.07
N GLU A 228 -7.45 -0.41 -2.17
CA GLU A 228 -6.72 0.85 -2.11
C GLU A 228 -5.50 0.69 -1.20
N ASP A 229 -4.34 1.14 -1.66
CA ASP A 229 -3.11 1.22 -0.84
C ASP A 229 -3.36 1.95 0.48
N GLY A 230 -3.97 3.14 0.41
CA GLY A 230 -4.41 3.92 1.57
C GLY A 230 -5.61 4.82 1.23
N PRO A 231 -6.62 4.91 2.12
CA PRO A 231 -7.87 5.63 1.85
C PRO A 231 -7.76 7.16 1.94
N LYS A 232 -6.78 7.70 2.67
CA LYS A 232 -6.40 9.12 2.56
C LYS A 232 -5.72 9.36 1.22
N ARG A 233 -4.70 8.55 0.96
CA ARG A 233 -3.79 8.60 -0.18
C ARG A 233 -3.13 7.22 -0.33
N ASP A 234 -2.93 6.69 -1.54
CA ASP A 234 -3.24 7.29 -2.84
C ASP A 234 -4.66 7.01 -3.35
N GLN A 235 -5.48 6.28 -2.59
CA GLN A 235 -6.81 5.81 -2.99
C GLN A 235 -6.76 4.96 -4.27
N ARG A 236 -5.73 4.11 -4.40
CA ARG A 236 -5.42 3.49 -5.69
C ARG A 236 -5.00 2.03 -5.57
N LEU A 237 -5.29 1.28 -6.64
CA LEU A 237 -4.88 -0.09 -6.78
C LEU A 237 -3.40 -0.18 -7.19
N TRP A 238 -2.56 -0.59 -6.25
CA TRP A 238 -1.16 -0.91 -6.47
C TRP A 238 -0.95 -2.43 -6.42
N LEU A 239 -0.12 -2.96 -7.32
CA LEU A 239 0.02 -4.42 -7.46
C LEU A 239 0.76 -5.08 -6.27
N GLY A 240 1.77 -4.42 -5.71
CA GLY A 240 2.46 -4.92 -4.52
C GLY A 240 1.56 -4.92 -3.28
N ASP A 241 0.75 -3.89 -3.12
CA ASP A 241 -0.24 -3.74 -2.05
C ASP A 241 -1.35 -4.78 -2.18
N LEU A 242 -1.91 -4.93 -3.39
CA LEU A 242 -2.89 -5.98 -3.71
C LEU A 242 -2.41 -7.36 -3.27
N TYR A 243 -1.15 -7.71 -3.52
CA TYR A 243 -0.63 -9.02 -3.13
C TYR A 243 -0.78 -9.24 -1.62
N LEU A 244 -0.39 -8.27 -0.82
CA LEU A 244 -0.40 -8.35 0.64
C LEU A 244 -1.81 -8.24 1.22
N GLU A 245 -2.65 -7.39 0.65
CA GLU A 245 -4.07 -7.26 1.00
C GLU A 245 -4.84 -8.54 0.71
N ALA A 246 -4.59 -9.17 -0.45
CA ALA A 246 -5.21 -10.42 -0.83
C ALA A 246 -4.86 -11.53 0.17
N LEU A 247 -3.59 -11.66 0.57
CA LEU A 247 -3.16 -12.62 1.59
C LEU A 247 -3.90 -12.42 2.92
N ALA A 248 -4.01 -11.18 3.39
CA ALA A 248 -4.74 -10.86 4.61
C ALA A 248 -6.24 -11.17 4.46
N ASN A 249 -6.84 -10.84 3.31
CA ASN A 249 -8.25 -11.12 3.02
C ASN A 249 -8.56 -12.63 2.97
N TYR A 250 -7.70 -13.46 2.39
CA TYR A 250 -7.91 -14.92 2.32
C TYR A 250 -8.05 -15.55 3.71
N GLU A 251 -7.32 -15.04 4.70
CA GLU A 251 -7.36 -15.54 6.07
C GLU A 251 -8.40 -14.83 6.96
N SER A 252 -9.04 -13.76 6.47
CA SER A 252 -9.98 -12.94 7.23
C SER A 252 -11.37 -12.83 6.58
N PHE A 253 -11.62 -11.75 5.82
CA PHE A 253 -12.94 -11.43 5.26
C PHE A 253 -13.38 -12.40 4.15
N ARG A 254 -12.43 -13.03 3.45
CA ARG A 254 -12.65 -14.00 2.36
C ARG A 254 -13.52 -13.46 1.22
N GLN A 255 -13.46 -12.16 0.97
CA GLN A 255 -14.24 -11.49 -0.08
C GLN A 255 -13.49 -11.48 -1.41
N ASN A 256 -13.29 -12.68 -1.96
CA ASN A 256 -12.36 -12.94 -3.06
C ASN A 256 -12.80 -12.34 -4.41
N ASN A 257 -14.06 -11.91 -4.54
CA ASN A 257 -14.52 -11.17 -5.73
C ASN A 257 -13.76 -9.84 -5.89
N LEU A 258 -13.41 -9.17 -4.80
CA LEU A 258 -12.59 -7.95 -4.86
C LEU A 258 -11.20 -8.25 -5.42
N THR A 259 -10.57 -9.35 -4.97
CA THR A 259 -9.29 -9.80 -5.53
C THR A 259 -9.41 -10.14 -7.01
N LYS A 260 -10.46 -10.89 -7.40
CA LYS A 260 -10.75 -11.21 -8.80
C LYS A 260 -10.88 -9.96 -9.67
N ARG A 261 -11.65 -8.96 -9.21
CA ARG A 261 -11.78 -7.65 -9.89
C ARG A 261 -10.43 -7.00 -10.12
N CYS A 262 -9.63 -6.89 -9.06
CA CYS A 262 -8.36 -6.17 -9.14
C CYS A 262 -7.34 -6.88 -10.05
N LEU A 263 -7.30 -8.22 -10.03
CA LEU A 263 -6.48 -9.02 -10.96
C LEU A 263 -6.88 -8.77 -12.43
N TYR A 264 -8.18 -8.73 -12.72
CA TYR A 264 -8.68 -8.42 -14.06
C TYR A 264 -8.39 -6.98 -14.49
N LEU A 265 -8.52 -6.00 -13.59
CA LEU A 265 -8.17 -4.60 -13.89
C LEU A 265 -6.69 -4.47 -14.28
N LEU A 266 -5.79 -5.04 -13.48
CA LEU A 266 -4.34 -5.00 -13.76
C LEU A 266 -4.02 -5.66 -15.10
N ALA A 267 -4.62 -6.82 -15.40
CA ALA A 267 -4.45 -7.50 -16.68
C ALA A 267 -4.98 -6.69 -17.87
N ALA A 268 -6.21 -6.16 -17.76
CA ALA A 268 -6.88 -5.40 -18.82
C ALA A 268 -6.19 -4.08 -19.15
N LEU A 269 -5.50 -3.50 -18.18
CA LEU A 269 -4.82 -2.21 -18.30
C LEU A 269 -3.30 -2.36 -18.50
N SER A 270 -2.80 -3.58 -18.75
CA SER A 270 -1.40 -3.84 -19.11
C SER A 270 -0.95 -3.08 -20.35
N GLN A 271 0.35 -2.90 -20.54
CA GLN A 271 0.93 -2.30 -21.74
C GLN A 271 0.63 -3.14 -23.01
N PRO A 272 0.74 -2.58 -24.23
CA PRO A 272 0.53 -3.33 -25.47
C PRO A 272 1.41 -4.57 -25.61
N GLU A 273 2.64 -4.52 -25.07
CA GLU A 273 3.57 -5.65 -25.04
C GLU A 273 3.23 -6.67 -23.93
N GLY A 274 2.21 -6.41 -23.12
CA GLY A 274 1.70 -7.27 -22.06
C GLY A 274 2.36 -7.13 -20.69
N TRP A 275 3.26 -6.17 -20.51
CA TRP A 275 3.83 -5.86 -19.19
C TRP A 275 2.86 -5.08 -18.33
N LEU A 276 2.81 -5.40 -17.04
CA LEU A 276 1.94 -4.72 -16.09
C LEU A 276 2.46 -3.33 -15.71
N HIS A 277 1.53 -2.44 -15.38
CA HIS A 277 1.84 -1.19 -14.68
C HIS A 277 1.96 -1.47 -13.17
N GLY A 278 2.69 -0.61 -12.44
CA GLY A 278 2.75 -0.71 -10.98
C GLY A 278 1.40 -0.40 -10.31
N THR A 279 0.62 0.47 -10.93
CA THR A 279 -0.68 0.93 -10.44
C THR A 279 -1.67 1.24 -11.56
N VAL A 280 -2.96 1.18 -11.24
CA VAL A 280 -4.07 1.48 -12.15
C VAL A 280 -5.17 2.26 -11.41
N PHE A 281 -5.95 3.04 -12.16
CA PHE A 281 -7.09 3.80 -11.67
C PHE A 281 -8.39 3.15 -12.14
N GLU A 282 -9.45 3.19 -11.33
CA GLU A 282 -10.79 2.74 -11.75
C GLU A 282 -11.72 3.90 -12.15
N VAL A 283 -11.39 5.15 -11.78
CA VAL A 283 -12.19 6.36 -12.04
C VAL A 283 -11.38 7.41 -12.82
N PRO A 284 -12.03 8.28 -13.64
CA PRO A 284 -13.46 8.28 -13.97
C PRO A 284 -13.87 7.09 -14.86
N GLU A 285 -12.89 6.45 -15.51
CA GLU A 285 -13.00 5.15 -16.16
C GLU A 285 -11.69 4.38 -15.94
N PRO A 286 -11.67 3.03 -16.04
CA PRO A 286 -10.46 2.25 -15.82
C PRO A 286 -9.32 2.64 -16.78
N HIS A 287 -8.18 3.06 -16.24
CA HIS A 287 -7.00 3.44 -17.02
C HIS A 287 -5.69 3.22 -16.24
N PRO A 288 -4.55 2.98 -16.92
CA PRO A 288 -3.27 2.80 -16.24
C PRO A 288 -2.58 4.12 -15.93
N GLN A 289 -1.61 4.08 -15.01
CA GLN A 289 -0.60 5.13 -14.92
C GLN A 289 0.48 4.92 -15.99
N SER A 290 0.28 5.55 -17.15
CA SER A 290 1.21 5.49 -18.28
C SER A 290 2.64 5.91 -17.89
N GLY A 291 3.63 5.21 -18.43
CA GLY A 291 5.06 5.50 -18.20
C GLY A 291 5.64 4.94 -16.90
N GLN A 292 4.81 4.40 -16.00
CA GLN A 292 5.30 3.78 -14.76
C GLN A 292 5.62 2.29 -14.99
N LYS A 293 6.91 1.95 -14.98
CA LYS A 293 7.42 0.59 -15.14
C LYS A 293 8.04 0.12 -13.83
N LEU A 294 7.26 -0.58 -13.00
CA LEU A 294 7.70 -1.05 -11.67
C LEU A 294 7.94 -2.56 -11.73
N LEU A 295 9.23 -2.95 -11.70
CA LEU A 295 9.66 -4.29 -12.09
C LEU A 295 9.27 -5.35 -11.06
N ASP A 296 9.63 -5.13 -9.79
CA ASP A 296 9.36 -6.08 -8.72
C ASP A 296 7.86 -6.30 -8.51
N TYR A 297 7.01 -5.29 -8.69
CA TYR A 297 5.56 -5.49 -8.61
C TYR A 297 5.06 -6.37 -9.75
N SER A 298 5.56 -6.21 -10.98
CA SER A 298 5.14 -7.04 -12.12
C SER A 298 5.33 -8.54 -11.84
N PHE A 299 6.38 -8.91 -11.11
CA PHE A 299 6.64 -10.28 -10.71
C PHE A 299 5.65 -10.83 -9.68
N LEU A 300 5.13 -9.98 -8.80
CA LEU A 300 4.16 -10.39 -7.78
C LEU A 300 2.80 -10.79 -8.36
N PHE A 301 2.45 -10.36 -9.58
CA PHE A 301 1.18 -10.76 -10.20
C PHE A 301 1.02 -12.28 -10.33
N THR A 302 2.08 -13.00 -10.69
CA THR A 302 1.99 -14.46 -10.81
C THR A 302 1.81 -15.13 -9.44
N VAL A 303 2.45 -14.56 -8.42
CA VAL A 303 2.34 -15.03 -7.04
C VAL A 303 0.91 -14.81 -6.53
N SER A 304 0.35 -13.62 -6.78
CA SER A 304 -1.05 -13.31 -6.48
C SER A 304 -2.04 -14.25 -7.18
N LEU A 305 -1.80 -14.61 -8.46
CA LEU A 305 -2.65 -15.58 -9.16
C LEU A 305 -2.58 -16.98 -8.56
N LYS A 306 -1.38 -17.42 -8.14
CA LYS A 306 -1.19 -18.73 -7.50
C LYS A 306 -1.92 -18.79 -6.16
N ASP A 307 -1.76 -17.76 -5.34
CA ASP A 307 -2.43 -17.70 -4.03
C ASP A 307 -3.94 -17.51 -4.17
N TYR A 308 -4.41 -16.77 -5.18
CA TYR A 308 -5.81 -16.69 -5.55
C TYR A 308 -6.39 -18.06 -5.94
N LEU A 309 -5.69 -18.83 -6.79
CA LEU A 309 -6.12 -20.19 -7.15
C LEU A 309 -6.26 -21.06 -5.91
N LYS A 310 -5.26 -21.02 -5.03
CA LYS A 310 -5.24 -21.79 -3.78
C LYS A 310 -6.39 -21.40 -2.84
N ALA A 311 -6.70 -20.11 -2.74
CA ALA A 311 -7.74 -19.60 -1.83
C ALA A 311 -9.17 -19.85 -2.35
N THR A 312 -9.37 -19.94 -3.67
CA THR A 312 -10.71 -19.92 -4.29
C THR A 312 -11.06 -21.17 -5.09
N ASN A 313 -10.06 -21.93 -5.56
CA ASN A 313 -10.19 -22.94 -6.61
C ASN A 313 -10.78 -22.41 -7.94
N ASP A 314 -10.81 -21.09 -8.15
CA ASP A 314 -11.33 -20.47 -9.38
C ASP A 314 -10.30 -20.57 -10.51
N ARG A 315 -10.26 -21.77 -11.10
CA ARG A 315 -9.38 -22.09 -12.22
C ARG A 315 -9.74 -21.34 -13.50
N GLU A 316 -11.01 -20.97 -13.70
CA GLU A 316 -11.43 -20.21 -14.89
C GLU A 316 -10.72 -18.87 -14.96
N THR A 317 -10.73 -18.11 -13.85
CA THR A 317 -10.03 -16.82 -13.78
C THR A 317 -8.54 -16.97 -14.03
N VAL A 318 -7.94 -17.99 -13.42
CA VAL A 318 -6.49 -18.20 -13.47
C VAL A 318 -6.05 -18.68 -14.85
N ASP A 319 -6.82 -19.54 -15.51
CA ASP A 319 -6.58 -19.94 -16.91
C ASP A 319 -6.72 -18.75 -17.86
N ASP A 320 -7.68 -17.85 -17.61
CA ASP A 320 -7.89 -16.66 -18.44
C ASP A 320 -6.72 -15.67 -18.33
N LEU A 321 -6.19 -15.50 -17.12
CA LEU A 321 -5.09 -14.58 -16.79
C LEU A 321 -3.68 -15.21 -16.86
N TRP A 322 -3.58 -16.52 -17.05
CA TRP A 322 -2.31 -17.26 -17.22
C TRP A 322 -1.35 -16.64 -18.26
N PRO A 323 -1.83 -16.19 -19.45
CA PRO A 323 -0.95 -15.54 -20.42
C PRO A 323 -0.26 -14.29 -19.88
N VAL A 324 -0.91 -13.54 -18.97
CA VAL A 324 -0.34 -12.33 -18.34
C VAL A 324 0.76 -12.72 -17.36
N ALA A 325 0.54 -13.76 -16.55
CA ALA A 325 1.52 -14.28 -15.59
C ALA A 325 2.82 -14.69 -16.29
N LYS A 326 2.72 -15.49 -17.37
CA LYS A 326 3.87 -15.89 -18.20
C LYS A 326 4.63 -14.69 -18.73
N LYS A 327 3.92 -13.66 -19.18
CA LYS A 327 4.53 -12.48 -19.80
C LYS A 327 5.36 -11.66 -18.82
N GLN A 328 5.04 -11.67 -17.52
CA GLN A 328 5.81 -10.95 -16.52
C GLN A 328 7.16 -11.65 -16.27
N VAL A 329 7.20 -12.97 -16.22
CA VAL A 329 8.48 -13.69 -16.01
C VAL A 329 9.37 -13.74 -17.26
N ASP A 330 8.82 -13.50 -18.45
CA ASP A 330 9.65 -13.27 -19.65
C ASP A 330 10.56 -12.04 -19.50
N ILE A 331 10.19 -11.08 -18.65
CA ILE A 331 11.04 -9.90 -18.38
C ILE A 331 12.40 -10.34 -17.84
N VAL A 332 12.47 -11.39 -17.02
CA VAL A 332 13.74 -11.93 -16.48
C VAL A 332 14.71 -12.26 -17.62
N LYS A 333 14.22 -12.87 -18.70
CA LYS A 333 15.05 -13.29 -19.84
C LYS A 333 15.68 -12.10 -20.57
N ASN A 334 15.04 -10.93 -20.57
CA ASN A 334 15.55 -9.72 -21.22
C ASN A 334 16.76 -9.11 -20.51
N TYR A 335 16.90 -9.40 -19.21
CA TYR A 335 17.94 -8.84 -18.36
C TYR A 335 18.90 -9.90 -17.81
N LEU A 336 18.67 -11.18 -18.08
CA LEU A 336 19.56 -12.24 -17.63
C LEU A 336 20.84 -12.30 -18.46
N GLN A 337 21.98 -12.27 -17.80
CA GLN A 337 23.30 -12.42 -18.44
C GLN A 337 23.71 -13.88 -18.59
N ASP A 338 24.72 -14.13 -19.43
CA ASP A 338 25.25 -15.48 -19.68
C ASP A 338 25.76 -16.16 -18.41
N ASN A 339 26.31 -15.39 -17.46
CA ASN A 339 26.79 -15.86 -16.17
C ASN A 339 25.67 -16.29 -15.19
N GLY A 340 24.39 -16.06 -15.53
CA GLY A 340 23.22 -16.38 -14.71
C GLY A 340 22.81 -15.30 -13.69
N LEU A 341 23.41 -14.12 -13.73
CA LEU A 341 23.03 -12.97 -12.92
C LEU A 341 22.16 -11.99 -13.74
N MET A 342 21.26 -11.30 -13.05
CA MET A 342 20.49 -10.19 -13.62
C MET A 342 21.40 -8.99 -13.89
N ASP A 343 21.24 -8.36 -15.06
CA ASP A 343 21.86 -7.08 -15.40
C ASP A 343 21.19 -5.94 -14.63
N PHE A 344 21.58 -5.79 -13.37
CA PHE A 344 21.02 -4.77 -12.48
C PHE A 344 21.17 -3.36 -13.05
N LYS A 345 22.32 -3.02 -13.65
CA LYS A 345 22.56 -1.66 -14.18
C LYS A 345 21.59 -1.33 -15.31
N ARG A 346 21.38 -2.29 -16.23
CA ARG A 346 20.41 -2.11 -17.33
C ARG A 346 18.98 -2.06 -16.80
N ALA A 347 18.60 -3.01 -15.95
CA ALA A 347 17.26 -3.07 -15.39
C ALA A 347 16.92 -1.78 -14.61
N ASN A 348 17.82 -1.30 -13.74
CA ASN A 348 17.63 -0.11 -12.91
C ASN A 348 17.57 1.20 -13.72
N ARG A 349 18.05 1.20 -14.97
CA ARG A 349 17.91 2.35 -15.88
C ARG A 349 16.57 2.36 -16.60
N GLU A 350 16.03 1.19 -16.89
CA GLU A 350 14.83 1.02 -17.73
C GLU A 350 13.55 0.83 -16.89
N TRP A 351 13.70 0.42 -15.63
CA TRP A 351 12.63 0.14 -14.69
C TRP A 351 12.85 0.86 -13.36
N TRP A 352 11.75 1.23 -12.73
CA TRP A 352 11.73 1.47 -11.30
C TRP A 352 11.79 0.12 -10.58
N ILE A 353 12.83 -0.07 -9.78
CA ILE A 353 13.00 -1.20 -8.88
C ILE A 353 12.77 -0.68 -7.47
N PHE A 354 11.66 -1.04 -6.84
CA PHE A 354 11.18 -0.43 -5.60
C PHE A 354 11.71 -1.14 -4.36
N PHE A 355 11.17 -2.33 -4.06
CA PHE A 355 11.33 -3.16 -2.86
C PHE A 355 10.94 -2.53 -1.52
N ASP A 356 11.31 -1.27 -1.27
CA ASP A 356 11.18 -0.64 0.04
C ASP A 356 11.41 0.88 -0.03
N TRP A 357 10.77 1.62 0.88
CA TRP A 357 11.03 3.05 1.14
C TRP A 357 12.24 3.23 2.06
N LYS A 358 13.42 2.80 1.60
CA LYS A 358 14.69 2.93 2.34
C LYS A 358 15.74 3.68 1.53
N ASP A 359 16.25 4.76 2.12
CA ASP A 359 17.35 5.53 1.54
C ASP A 359 18.63 4.70 1.45
N ASN A 360 19.41 4.94 0.41
CA ASN A 360 20.70 4.28 0.15
C ASN A 360 20.63 2.74 0.08
N PHE A 361 19.45 2.17 -0.21
CA PHE A 361 19.31 0.74 -0.41
C PHE A 361 19.77 0.31 -1.81
N HIS A 362 20.75 -0.58 -1.88
CA HIS A 362 21.24 -1.18 -3.12
C HIS A 362 20.51 -2.49 -3.45
N ARG A 363 19.91 -2.56 -4.64
CA ARG A 363 18.86 -3.55 -4.98
C ARG A 363 19.34 -4.72 -5.84
N GLU A 364 20.63 -4.80 -6.18
CA GLU A 364 21.19 -5.83 -7.08
C GLU A 364 20.90 -7.26 -6.62
N VAL A 365 21.18 -7.56 -5.35
CA VAL A 365 20.99 -8.90 -4.77
C VAL A 365 19.49 -9.21 -4.66
N SER A 366 18.69 -8.26 -4.18
CA SER A 366 17.24 -8.43 -4.09
C SER A 366 16.59 -8.66 -5.46
N LEU A 367 17.05 -7.96 -6.50
CA LEU A 367 16.57 -8.17 -7.88
C LEU A 367 16.81 -9.61 -8.34
N GLN A 368 18.00 -10.17 -8.07
CA GLN A 368 18.27 -11.58 -8.36
C GLN A 368 17.32 -12.50 -7.58
N GLY A 369 17.13 -12.24 -6.30
CA GLY A 369 16.28 -13.03 -5.41
C GLY A 369 14.82 -13.07 -5.85
N ILE A 370 14.18 -11.90 -6.04
CA ILE A 370 12.79 -11.82 -6.51
C ILE A 370 12.61 -12.43 -7.91
N SER A 371 13.61 -12.30 -8.78
CA SER A 371 13.53 -12.91 -10.11
C SER A 371 13.47 -14.44 -10.01
N ILE A 372 14.30 -15.05 -9.15
CA ILE A 372 14.28 -16.50 -8.92
C ILE A 372 12.96 -16.91 -8.26
N PHE A 373 12.49 -16.15 -7.26
CA PHE A 373 11.21 -16.36 -6.60
C PHE A 373 10.07 -16.38 -7.63
N ALA A 374 9.94 -15.34 -8.44
CA ALA A 374 8.89 -15.24 -9.45
C ALA A 374 8.88 -16.43 -10.42
N LEU A 375 10.05 -16.84 -10.92
CA LEU A 375 10.16 -18.01 -11.83
C LEU A 375 9.73 -19.31 -11.15
N ARG A 376 10.09 -19.51 -9.88
CA ARG A 376 9.67 -20.69 -9.10
C ARG A 376 8.16 -20.69 -8.93
N GLU A 377 7.61 -19.56 -8.51
CA GLU A 377 6.19 -19.37 -8.27
C GLU A 377 5.35 -19.58 -9.54
N THR A 378 5.83 -19.09 -10.69
CA THR A 378 5.21 -19.37 -12.00
C THR A 378 5.27 -20.85 -12.37
N TYR A 379 6.39 -21.53 -12.11
CA TYR A 379 6.50 -22.96 -12.40
C TYR A 379 5.59 -23.80 -11.48
N GLU A 380 5.46 -23.43 -10.21
CA GLU A 380 4.51 -24.05 -9.28
C GLU A 380 3.06 -23.85 -9.75
N LEU A 381 2.70 -22.65 -10.20
CA LEU A 381 1.39 -22.40 -10.80
C LEU A 381 1.18 -23.24 -12.07
N ALA A 382 2.19 -23.34 -12.94
CA ALA A 382 2.11 -24.17 -14.14
C ALA A 382 1.80 -25.64 -13.82
N LYS A 383 2.42 -26.21 -12.77
CA LYS A 383 2.12 -27.56 -12.29
C LYS A 383 0.68 -27.69 -11.82
N GLN A 384 0.17 -26.73 -11.05
CA GLN A 384 -1.23 -26.74 -10.60
C GLN A 384 -2.23 -26.67 -11.76
N LEU A 385 -1.83 -26.03 -12.86
CA LEU A 385 -2.64 -25.93 -14.08
C LEU A 385 -2.41 -27.07 -15.08
N ASN A 386 -1.45 -27.97 -14.85
CA ASN A 386 -0.96 -28.97 -15.82
C ASN A 386 -0.47 -28.34 -17.14
N ARG A 387 0.29 -27.25 -17.04
CA ARG A 387 0.81 -26.42 -18.15
C ARG A 387 2.34 -26.30 -18.14
N GLU A 388 3.05 -27.24 -17.51
CA GLU A 388 4.51 -27.20 -17.38
C GLU A 388 5.23 -27.13 -18.74
N SER A 389 4.65 -27.75 -19.77
CA SER A 389 5.18 -27.72 -21.14
C SER A 389 5.24 -26.31 -21.73
N GLU A 390 4.37 -25.40 -21.26
CA GLU A 390 4.32 -24.00 -21.71
C GLU A 390 5.44 -23.13 -21.13
N VAL A 391 6.17 -23.64 -20.14
CA VAL A 391 7.23 -22.97 -19.38
C VAL A 391 8.39 -23.93 -19.04
N ALA A 392 8.63 -24.91 -19.93
CA ALA A 392 9.56 -26.03 -19.71
C ALA A 392 11.01 -25.60 -19.48
N GLU A 393 11.37 -24.39 -19.88
CA GLU A 393 12.68 -23.79 -19.68
C GLU A 393 12.93 -23.29 -18.24
N LEU A 394 11.88 -23.02 -17.46
CA LEU A 394 12.00 -22.38 -16.15
C LEU A 394 12.85 -23.18 -15.15
N PRO A 395 12.71 -24.52 -15.01
CA PRO A 395 13.53 -25.28 -14.05
C PRO A 395 15.04 -25.15 -14.32
N ALA A 396 15.45 -25.16 -15.59
CA ALA A 396 16.85 -25.00 -15.98
C ALA A 396 17.34 -23.56 -15.69
N LEU A 397 16.50 -22.57 -15.97
CA LEU A 397 16.77 -21.16 -15.71
C LEU A 397 16.94 -20.88 -14.21
N ILE A 398 16.00 -21.34 -13.39
CA ILE A 398 16.03 -21.25 -11.92
C ILE A 398 17.32 -21.86 -11.38
N LYS A 399 17.69 -23.06 -11.86
CA LYS A 399 18.94 -23.74 -11.45
C LYS A 399 20.18 -22.93 -11.83
N LYS A 400 20.22 -22.35 -13.03
CA LYS A 400 21.33 -21.48 -13.49
C LYS A 400 21.45 -20.24 -12.60
N MET A 401 20.35 -19.53 -12.38
CA MET A 401 20.32 -18.30 -11.58
C MET A 401 20.65 -18.55 -10.11
N THR A 402 20.14 -19.63 -9.53
CA THR A 402 20.43 -20.04 -8.15
C THR A 402 21.92 -20.34 -7.96
N LYS A 403 22.52 -21.11 -8.87
CA LYS A 403 23.96 -21.39 -8.84
C LYS A 403 24.80 -20.12 -8.99
N ALA A 404 24.39 -19.20 -9.87
CA ALA A 404 25.08 -17.94 -10.06
C ALA A 404 25.00 -17.06 -8.80
N ALA A 405 23.84 -16.93 -8.17
CA ALA A 405 23.66 -16.21 -6.92
C ALA A 405 24.50 -16.82 -5.79
N GLN A 406 24.44 -18.14 -5.62
CA GLN A 406 25.21 -18.86 -4.60
C GLN A 406 26.73 -18.73 -4.79
N LYS A 407 27.21 -18.71 -6.03
CA LYS A 407 28.64 -18.59 -6.34
C LYS A 407 29.15 -17.16 -6.14
N ASN A 408 28.39 -16.16 -6.58
CA ASN A 408 28.90 -14.80 -6.71
C ASN A 408 28.50 -13.87 -5.56
N TYR A 409 27.35 -14.09 -4.91
CA TYR A 409 26.88 -13.21 -3.85
C TYR A 409 27.09 -13.76 -2.44
N TYR A 410 27.13 -15.08 -2.26
CA TYR A 410 27.31 -15.66 -0.93
C TYR A 410 28.75 -15.52 -0.43
N ASN A 411 28.94 -14.82 0.69
CA ASN A 411 30.21 -14.73 1.38
C ASN A 411 30.24 -15.75 2.54
N PRO A 412 31.06 -16.82 2.47
CA PRO A 412 31.08 -17.86 3.51
C PRO A 412 31.63 -17.36 4.85
N LYS A 413 32.47 -16.31 4.85
CA LYS A 413 33.05 -15.74 6.07
C LYS A 413 31.99 -15.01 6.88
N SER A 414 31.26 -14.08 6.27
CA SER A 414 30.19 -13.34 6.95
C SER A 414 28.90 -14.14 7.08
N GLY A 415 28.61 -15.02 6.11
CA GLY A 415 27.35 -15.76 6.02
C GLY A 415 26.24 -15.01 5.29
N PHE A 416 26.53 -13.83 4.72
CA PHE A 416 25.57 -13.00 4.00
C PHE A 416 25.70 -13.10 2.48
N TYR A 417 24.63 -12.73 1.79
CA TYR A 417 24.62 -12.43 0.36
C TYR A 417 24.84 -10.93 0.15
N THR A 418 25.91 -10.57 -0.55
CA THR A 418 26.30 -9.19 -0.88
C THR A 418 26.53 -9.05 -2.38
N GLY A 419 26.28 -7.87 -2.95
CA GLY A 419 26.34 -7.64 -4.39
C GLY A 419 27.76 -7.56 -4.93
N LEU A 420 27.91 -7.66 -6.26
CA LEU A 420 29.19 -7.44 -6.94
C LEU A 420 29.44 -5.96 -7.20
N LEU A 421 28.37 -5.16 -7.31
CA LEU A 421 28.47 -3.72 -7.53
C LEU A 421 28.49 -2.94 -6.21
N ASN A 422 28.00 -3.54 -5.13
CA ASN A 422 27.95 -2.96 -3.81
C ASN A 422 27.88 -4.08 -2.77
N ASP A 423 28.73 -4.02 -1.75
CA ASP A 423 28.86 -5.02 -0.69
C ASP A 423 27.95 -4.76 0.52
N GLN A 424 27.01 -3.82 0.43
CA GLN A 424 26.01 -3.52 1.46
C GLN A 424 25.28 -4.79 1.91
N ILE A 425 25.29 -5.00 3.22
CA ILE A 425 24.45 -6.01 3.87
C ILE A 425 23.10 -5.35 4.13
N SER A 426 22.04 -5.91 3.54
CA SER A 426 20.66 -5.45 3.77
C SER A 426 19.73 -6.61 4.11
N TYR A 427 18.68 -6.33 4.88
CA TYR A 427 17.62 -7.29 5.17
C TYR A 427 16.99 -7.79 3.87
N ALA A 428 16.59 -6.85 3.00
CA ALA A 428 15.94 -7.16 1.73
C ALA A 428 16.75 -8.13 0.86
N SER A 429 18.08 -7.96 0.81
CA SER A 429 18.96 -8.88 0.05
C SER A 429 18.92 -10.30 0.59
N GLN A 430 18.93 -10.48 1.92
CA GLN A 430 18.89 -11.82 2.51
C GLN A 430 17.50 -12.43 2.36
N VAL A 431 16.47 -11.65 2.66
CA VAL A 431 15.05 -12.04 2.56
C VAL A 431 14.72 -12.54 1.16
N TRP A 432 15.02 -11.77 0.11
CA TRP A 432 14.70 -12.18 -1.25
C TRP A 432 15.55 -13.36 -1.75
N MET A 433 16.76 -13.56 -1.22
CA MET A 433 17.53 -14.78 -1.47
C MET A 433 16.89 -16.01 -0.82
N VAL A 434 16.42 -15.87 0.43
CA VAL A 434 15.69 -16.92 1.15
C VAL A 434 14.39 -17.28 0.44
N LEU A 435 13.55 -16.29 0.13
CA LEU A 435 12.29 -16.51 -0.60
C LEU A 435 12.52 -17.08 -2.00
N GLY A 436 13.62 -16.69 -2.67
CA GLY A 436 14.06 -17.29 -3.93
C GLY A 436 14.58 -18.73 -3.80
N GLY A 437 14.71 -19.27 -2.59
CA GLY A 437 15.21 -20.63 -2.34
C GLY A 437 16.67 -20.82 -2.79
N VAL A 438 17.49 -19.78 -2.64
CA VAL A 438 18.94 -19.82 -2.95
C VAL A 438 19.76 -20.45 -1.82
N PRO A 439 19.66 -20.01 -0.56
CA PRO A 439 20.43 -20.59 0.53
C PRO A 439 19.94 -21.99 0.90
N THR A 440 20.83 -22.80 1.48
CA THR A 440 20.42 -23.91 2.34
C THR A 440 19.76 -23.37 3.61
N LYS A 441 18.92 -24.18 4.27
CA LYS A 441 18.27 -23.81 5.53
C LYS A 441 19.26 -23.27 6.58
N ALA A 442 20.40 -23.94 6.75
CA ALA A 442 21.43 -23.49 7.70
C ALA A 442 22.05 -22.12 7.33
N GLN A 443 22.22 -21.85 6.04
CA GLN A 443 22.70 -20.54 5.58
C GLN A 443 21.64 -19.45 5.79
N ALA A 444 20.37 -19.75 5.50
CA ALA A 444 19.26 -18.85 5.74
C ALA A 444 19.16 -18.48 7.23
N GLN A 445 19.14 -19.49 8.11
CA GLN A 445 19.10 -19.28 9.56
C GLN A 445 20.29 -18.47 10.07
N ARG A 446 21.51 -18.76 9.58
CA ARG A 446 22.72 -17.99 9.92
C ARG A 446 22.58 -16.52 9.54
N ALA A 447 22.14 -16.24 8.31
CA ALA A 447 21.99 -14.87 7.83
C ALA A 447 20.89 -14.12 8.60
N LEU A 448 19.69 -14.71 8.73
CA LEU A 448 18.54 -14.05 9.33
C LEU A 448 18.74 -13.76 10.84
N ASN A 449 19.40 -14.66 11.57
CA ASN A 449 19.73 -14.43 12.99
C ASN A 449 20.85 -13.40 13.19
N ALA A 450 21.76 -13.25 12.22
CA ALA A 450 22.85 -12.29 12.30
C ALA A 450 22.39 -10.86 11.95
N LEU A 451 21.33 -10.68 11.15
CA LEU A 451 20.85 -9.38 10.70
C LEU A 451 20.62 -8.36 11.84
N PRO A 452 19.89 -8.67 12.92
CA PRO A 452 19.57 -7.69 13.98
C PRO A 452 20.77 -7.23 14.80
N VAL A 453 21.88 -7.99 14.78
CA VAL A 453 23.09 -7.73 15.57
C VAL A 453 24.28 -7.29 14.72
N THR A 454 24.10 -7.17 13.40
CA THR A 454 25.15 -6.74 12.47
C THR A 454 25.18 -5.22 12.40
N GLU A 455 26.35 -4.63 12.63
CA GLU A 455 26.56 -3.19 12.49
C GLU A 455 26.40 -2.74 11.03
N ASN A 456 25.93 -1.50 10.84
CA ASN A 456 25.78 -0.87 9.52
C ASN A 456 24.91 -1.65 8.51
N VAL A 457 23.98 -2.46 9.01
CA VAL A 457 23.01 -3.17 8.17
C VAL A 457 21.93 -2.23 7.65
N CYS A 458 21.57 -2.35 6.37
CA CYS A 458 20.42 -1.66 5.80
C CYS A 458 19.13 -2.40 6.20
N TYR A 459 18.49 -1.89 7.26
CA TYR A 459 17.22 -2.40 7.81
C TYR A 459 16.01 -1.96 6.96
N PRO A 460 14.86 -2.66 7.08
CA PRO A 460 13.65 -2.32 6.32
C PRO A 460 13.15 -0.90 6.60
N GLY A 461 12.69 -0.21 5.56
CA GLY A 461 12.18 1.16 5.60
C GLY A 461 10.74 1.31 6.06
N GLY A 462 9.92 0.27 5.91
CA GLY A 462 8.54 0.25 6.38
C GLY A 462 7.94 -1.16 6.46
N PRO A 463 6.67 -1.26 6.89
CA PRO A 463 6.02 -2.56 7.16
C PRO A 463 5.93 -3.49 5.95
N TYR A 464 5.88 -2.94 4.72
CA TYR A 464 5.91 -3.70 3.47
C TYR A 464 7.06 -4.71 3.44
N MET A 465 8.30 -4.25 3.69
CA MET A 465 9.47 -5.12 3.64
C MET A 465 9.58 -6.01 4.91
N TYR A 466 9.00 -5.58 6.04
CA TYR A 466 8.88 -6.44 7.23
C TYR A 466 7.97 -7.66 7.01
N HIS A 467 6.91 -7.57 6.19
CA HIS A 467 6.10 -8.73 5.82
C HIS A 467 6.98 -9.87 5.28
N TYR A 468 7.77 -9.59 4.26
CA TYR A 468 8.63 -10.60 3.64
C TYR A 468 9.73 -11.08 4.59
N TYR A 469 10.21 -10.22 5.50
CA TYR A 469 11.16 -10.65 6.54
C TYR A 469 10.52 -11.69 7.48
N VAL A 470 9.29 -11.45 7.94
CA VAL A 470 8.55 -12.43 8.74
C VAL A 470 8.32 -13.73 7.96
N GLN A 471 7.92 -13.65 6.68
CA GLN A 471 7.75 -14.83 5.84
C GLN A 471 9.07 -15.62 5.68
N ALA A 472 10.19 -14.94 5.46
CA ALA A 472 11.51 -15.58 5.34
C ALA A 472 11.97 -16.25 6.63
N LEU A 473 11.65 -15.69 7.80
CA LEU A 473 11.90 -16.32 9.11
C LEU A 473 11.09 -17.61 9.25
N ILE A 474 9.79 -17.58 8.93
CA ILE A 474 8.91 -18.75 8.97
C ILE A 474 9.43 -19.84 8.01
N ASP A 475 9.73 -19.48 6.76
CA ASP A 475 10.24 -20.43 5.74
C ASP A 475 11.62 -21.02 6.10
N SER A 476 12.32 -20.39 7.04
CA SER A 476 13.62 -20.84 7.56
C SER A 476 13.53 -21.61 8.88
N ASP A 477 12.32 -21.96 9.33
CA ASP A 477 12.03 -22.55 10.65
C ASP A 477 12.62 -21.73 11.81
N LEU A 478 12.36 -20.42 11.81
CA LEU A 478 12.65 -19.46 12.88
C LEU A 478 11.35 -18.84 13.45
N PRO A 479 10.45 -19.66 14.04
CA PRO A 479 9.13 -19.20 14.46
C PRO A 479 9.19 -18.20 15.64
N ASP A 480 10.14 -18.36 16.56
CA ASP A 480 10.27 -17.48 17.72
C ASP A 480 10.75 -16.08 17.30
N GLU A 481 11.66 -16.00 16.34
CA GLU A 481 12.12 -14.75 15.74
C GLU A 481 10.98 -14.08 14.97
N ALA A 482 10.23 -14.83 14.16
CA ALA A 482 9.06 -14.32 13.44
C ALA A 482 8.03 -13.73 14.42
N ARG A 483 7.74 -14.44 15.51
CA ARG A 483 6.85 -14.00 16.58
C ARG A 483 7.32 -12.69 17.21
N LYS A 484 8.60 -12.60 17.58
CA LYS A 484 9.20 -11.39 18.17
C LYS A 484 9.15 -10.20 17.23
N VAL A 485 9.38 -10.40 15.93
CA VAL A 485 9.29 -9.30 14.94
C VAL A 485 7.86 -8.76 14.87
N VAL A 486 6.85 -9.65 14.76
CA VAL A 486 5.44 -9.22 14.73
C VAL A 486 5.06 -8.49 16.02
N GLU A 487 5.39 -9.06 17.17
CA GLU A 487 5.11 -8.48 18.48
C GLU A 487 5.76 -7.11 18.68
N ASN A 488 7.05 -6.97 18.36
CA ASN A 488 7.78 -5.74 18.65
C ASN A 488 7.48 -4.64 17.64
N TYR A 489 7.42 -4.96 16.34
CA TYR A 489 7.26 -3.94 15.31
C TYR A 489 5.82 -3.42 15.24
N TRP A 490 4.83 -4.31 15.07
CA TRP A 490 3.42 -3.90 15.04
C TRP A 490 2.88 -3.57 16.43
N GLY A 491 3.32 -4.27 17.48
CA GLY A 491 3.02 -3.87 18.86
C GLY A 491 3.63 -2.52 19.24
N GLY A 492 4.72 -2.11 18.57
CA GLY A 492 5.27 -0.75 18.67
C GLY A 492 4.28 0.32 18.20
N MET A 493 3.66 0.12 17.04
CA MET A 493 2.58 1.01 16.54
C MET A 493 1.38 1.03 17.50
N LEU A 494 0.98 -0.12 18.07
CA LEU A 494 -0.11 -0.17 19.05
C LEU A 494 0.20 0.63 20.32
N LYS A 495 1.41 0.49 20.87
CA LYS A 495 1.87 1.28 22.03
C LYS A 495 1.83 2.78 21.76
N LYS A 496 1.97 3.16 20.49
CA LYS A 496 1.91 4.53 20.00
C LYS A 496 0.49 5.00 19.62
N GLY A 497 -0.53 4.16 19.86
CA GLY A 497 -1.94 4.51 19.72
C GLY A 497 -2.54 4.26 18.33
N ALA A 498 -1.87 3.48 17.48
CA ALA A 498 -2.39 3.10 16.17
C ALA A 498 -3.74 2.36 16.27
N ASP A 499 -4.74 2.87 15.58
CA ASP A 499 -6.04 2.22 15.34
C ASP A 499 -6.17 1.64 13.92
N THR A 500 -5.27 2.03 13.02
CA THR A 500 -4.89 1.38 11.76
C THR A 500 -3.37 1.39 11.61
N PHE A 501 -2.80 0.50 10.80
CA PHE A 501 -1.35 0.40 10.60
C PHE A 501 -0.87 1.32 9.48
N TRP A 502 0.34 1.87 9.68
CA TRP A 502 0.85 3.00 8.93
C TRP A 502 1.68 2.60 7.72
N GLU A 503 1.70 3.43 6.68
CA GLU A 503 2.51 3.23 5.47
C GLU A 503 4.01 3.20 5.79
N VAL A 504 4.43 4.15 6.63
CA VAL A 504 5.82 4.38 7.04
C VAL A 504 5.86 4.36 8.55
N TYR A 505 6.70 3.49 9.10
CA TYR A 505 6.97 3.44 10.53
C TYR A 505 8.43 3.08 10.74
N ASP A 506 9.18 4.01 11.34
CA ASP A 506 10.52 3.74 11.83
C ASP A 506 10.50 3.90 13.36
N PRO A 507 10.70 2.83 14.14
CA PRO A 507 10.74 2.92 15.60
C PRO A 507 11.80 3.90 16.13
N GLN A 508 12.77 4.30 15.31
CA GLN A 508 13.83 5.25 15.66
C GLN A 508 13.55 6.69 15.17
N ASP A 509 12.59 6.87 14.26
CA ASP A 509 12.22 8.17 13.69
C ASP A 509 10.73 8.20 13.34
N GLU A 510 9.91 8.69 14.28
CA GLU A 510 8.47 8.80 14.13
C GLU A 510 8.04 9.86 13.10
N PHE A 511 8.94 10.76 12.70
CA PHE A 511 8.69 11.83 11.73
C PHE A 511 9.16 11.46 10.32
N ARG A 512 9.70 10.25 10.13
CA ARG A 512 10.19 9.79 8.85
C ARG A 512 9.12 9.87 7.77
N SER A 513 9.47 10.47 6.64
CA SER A 513 8.60 10.54 5.47
C SER A 513 9.42 10.53 4.19
N PRO A 514 9.19 9.59 3.25
CA PRO A 514 9.79 9.64 1.92
C PRO A 514 9.23 10.80 1.07
N TYR A 515 8.27 11.56 1.60
CA TYR A 515 7.59 12.66 0.92
C TYR A 515 7.98 14.04 1.48
N ASN A 516 9.02 14.09 2.33
CA ASN A 516 9.50 15.30 3.03
C ASN A 516 8.49 15.96 3.98
N PHE A 517 7.35 15.33 4.25
CA PHE A 517 6.33 15.88 5.14
C PHE A 517 5.47 14.77 5.76
N TYR A 518 5.67 14.47 7.03
CA TYR A 518 5.01 13.33 7.70
C TYR A 518 3.47 13.38 7.71
N PRO A 519 2.76 14.54 7.71
CA PRO A 519 1.30 14.52 7.51
C PRO A 519 0.86 13.96 6.15
N MET A 520 1.77 13.89 5.16
CA MET A 520 1.52 13.30 3.85
C MET A 520 1.58 11.76 3.84
N ASN A 521 2.23 11.14 4.84
CA ASN A 521 2.22 9.69 4.98
C ASN A 521 0.79 9.20 5.18
N SER A 522 0.45 8.01 4.70
CA SER A 522 -0.82 7.37 5.06
C SER A 522 -0.71 6.69 6.42
N TYR A 523 -1.63 6.98 7.34
CA TYR A 523 -1.73 6.29 8.64
C TYR A 523 -2.79 5.18 8.62
N CYS A 524 -3.36 4.88 7.46
CA CYS A 524 -4.04 3.62 7.18
C CYS A 524 -3.51 3.10 5.85
N HIS A 525 -2.63 2.09 5.89
CA HIS A 525 -2.02 1.56 4.67
C HIS A 525 -2.03 0.04 4.67
N ALA A 526 -2.65 -0.51 3.63
CA ALA A 526 -3.08 -1.89 3.60
C ALA A 526 -1.91 -2.88 3.58
N TRP A 527 -0.77 -2.51 2.97
CA TRP A 527 0.43 -3.35 3.01
C TRP A 527 0.96 -3.63 4.42
N SER A 528 0.51 -2.89 5.42
CA SER A 528 0.91 -2.98 6.82
C SER A 528 -0.02 -3.86 7.64
N CYS A 529 -1.14 -4.32 7.06
CA CYS A 529 -2.11 -5.19 7.73
C CYS A 529 -1.72 -6.68 7.75
N THR A 530 -0.59 -7.04 7.14
CA THR A 530 -0.15 -8.42 6.94
C THR A 530 0.03 -9.30 8.19
N PRO A 531 0.17 -8.79 9.43
CA PRO A 531 0.05 -9.66 10.61
C PRO A 531 -1.26 -10.44 10.69
N VAL A 532 -2.36 -9.94 10.13
CA VAL A 532 -3.64 -10.67 10.02
C VAL A 532 -3.41 -12.02 9.35
N TYR A 533 -2.69 -12.02 8.22
CA TYR A 533 -2.34 -13.24 7.50
C TYR A 533 -1.50 -14.19 8.37
N PHE A 534 -0.43 -13.69 9.01
CA PHE A 534 0.46 -14.54 9.79
C PHE A 534 -0.22 -15.14 11.02
N ILE A 535 -0.92 -14.31 11.80
CA ILE A 535 -1.57 -14.72 13.06
C ILE A 535 -2.62 -15.81 12.79
N ARG A 536 -3.36 -15.68 11.68
CA ARG A 536 -4.47 -16.59 11.33
C ARG A 536 -3.99 -17.85 10.61
N LYS A 537 -3.00 -17.73 9.72
CA LYS A 537 -2.46 -18.87 8.97
C LYS A 537 -1.55 -19.78 9.78
N TYR A 538 -0.81 -19.22 10.75
CA TYR A 538 0.16 -19.95 11.59
C TYR A 538 -0.23 -19.90 13.08
N PRO A 539 -1.40 -20.47 13.47
CA PRO A 539 -1.88 -20.40 14.85
C PRO A 539 -0.91 -21.06 15.84
N GLU A 540 -0.12 -22.03 15.40
CA GLU A 540 0.93 -22.67 16.19
C GLU A 540 2.09 -21.73 16.56
N ILE A 541 2.32 -20.67 15.79
CA ILE A 541 3.36 -19.67 16.04
C ILE A 541 2.79 -18.51 16.86
N PHE A 542 1.59 -18.01 16.53
CA PHE A 542 1.09 -16.74 17.06
C PHE A 542 -0.08 -16.83 18.05
N GLN A 543 -0.81 -17.95 18.09
CA GLN A 543 -2.02 -18.12 18.93
C GLN A 543 -1.82 -19.05 20.14
N LYS A 544 -0.58 -19.51 20.35
CA LYS A 544 -0.15 -20.30 21.50
C LYS A 544 0.61 -19.49 22.53
#